data_AF-A0A524APR4-F1
#
_entry.id   AF-A0A524APR4-F1
#
_cell.length_a   1.000
_cell.length_b   1.000
_cell.length_c   1.000
_cell.angle_alpha   90.00
_cell.angle_beta   90.00
_cell.angle_gamma   90.00
#
_symmetry.space_group_name_H-M   'P 1'
#
loop_
_entity.id
_entity.type
_entity.pdbx_description
1 polymer ?
#
loop_
_entity_poly.entity_id
_entity_poly.type
_entity_poly.pdbx_seq_one_letter_code
_entity_poly.pdbx_strand_id
1 'polypeptide(L)'
;MKPVGVRFSVVSRWAVVSGVIVLGAAIVGRAGFVAGFTSDLVERGLHAGHLVKAVAQVVGGGGGKPTLAQAGGKDVSKVGDALQIVPGLVAEHLA
;
A
#
# COMPACT_ATOMS: atom_id res chain seq x y z
N MET A 1 20.12 -6.58 20.21
CA MET A 1 19.37 -6.20 18.99
C MET A 1 18.61 -4.91 19.28
N LYS A 2 18.91 -3.80 18.59
CA LYS A 2 18.24 -2.50 18.84
C LYS A 2 16.80 -2.54 18.30
N PRO A 3 15.83 -1.84 18.92
CA PRO A 3 14.46 -1.83 18.43
C PRO A 3 14.40 -1.18 17.04
N VAL A 4 13.82 -1.89 16.07
CA VAL A 4 13.46 -1.34 14.75
C VAL A 4 12.15 -0.59 14.94
N GLY A 5 12.24 0.67 15.33
CA GLY A 5 11.08 1.54 15.49
C GLY A 5 10.61 2.06 14.14
N VAL A 6 9.68 1.35 13.51
CA VAL A 6 9.00 1.87 12.32
C VAL A 6 7.91 2.85 12.81
N ARG A 7 8.15 4.15 12.67
CA ARG A 7 7.18 5.21 12.98
C ARG A 7 6.81 5.91 11.68
N PHE A 8 5.54 5.83 11.30
CA PHE A 8 5.00 6.61 10.20
C PHE A 8 3.97 7.59 10.75
N SER A 9 4.08 8.86 10.36
CA SER A 9 3.08 9.88 10.62
C SER A 9 2.77 10.56 9.30
N VAL A 10 1.53 10.43 8.85
CA VAL A 10 1.02 11.12 7.66
C VAL A 10 0.12 12.22 8.19
N VAL A 11 0.61 13.45 8.17
CA VAL A 11 -0.15 14.63 8.61
C VAL A 11 -0.27 15.55 7.41
N SER A 12 -1.45 15.62 6.82
CA SER A 12 -1.79 16.60 5.79
C SER A 12 -2.28 17.88 6.45
N ARG A 13 -1.57 18.99 6.25
CA ARG A 13 -1.95 20.32 6.76
C ARG A 13 -2.94 21.07 5.85
N TRP A 14 -3.20 20.52 4.67
CA TRP A 14 -4.10 21.06 3.64
C TRP A 14 -5.15 20.01 3.30
N ALA A 15 -6.35 20.43 2.90
CA ALA A 15 -7.40 19.54 2.46
C ALA A 15 -6.92 18.77 1.22
N VAL A 16 -6.66 17.46 1.38
CA VAL A 16 -6.41 16.57 0.25
C VAL A 16 -7.76 16.34 -0.40
N VAL A 17 -7.98 16.91 -1.58
CA VAL A 17 -9.26 16.79 -2.29
C VAL A 17 -9.48 15.36 -2.79
N SER A 18 -8.40 14.72 -3.25
CA SER A 18 -8.41 13.33 -3.74
C SER A 18 -7.00 12.76 -3.66
N GLY A 19 -6.83 11.51 -3.26
CA GLY A 19 -5.50 10.91 -3.17
C GLY A 19 -5.45 9.44 -2.80
N VAL A 20 -4.38 8.81 -3.26
CA VAL A 20 -3.98 7.45 -2.90
C VAL A 20 -2.67 7.52 -2.12
N ILE A 21 -2.61 6.87 -0.95
CA ILE A 21 -1.37 6.61 -0.23
C ILE A 21 -1.11 5.11 -0.14
N VAL A 22 0.12 4.70 -0.41
CA VAL A 22 0.59 3.33 -0.19
C VAL A 22 1.92 3.40 0.55
N LEU A 23 1.99 2.75 1.71
CA LEU A 23 3.19 2.61 2.51
C LEU A 23 3.71 1.19 2.36
N GLY A 24 5.03 1.03 2.24
CA GLY A 24 5.71 -0.26 2.18
C GLY A 24 6.92 -0.28 3.11
N ALA A 25 7.15 -1.38 3.81
CA ALA A 25 8.29 -1.54 4.71
C ALA A 25 8.75 -3.00 4.82
N ALA A 26 10.03 -3.19 5.11
CA ALA A 26 10.58 -4.46 5.57
C ALA A 26 10.51 -4.52 7.11
N ILE A 27 9.69 -5.43 7.64
CA ILE A 27 9.41 -5.58 9.07
C ILE A 27 9.74 -7.02 9.47
N VAL A 28 10.74 -7.20 10.33
CA VAL A 28 11.14 -8.53 10.86
C VAL A 28 11.33 -9.57 9.74
N GLY A 29 12.02 -9.19 8.67
CA GLY A 29 12.31 -10.07 7.54
C GLY A 29 11.11 -10.36 6.61
N ARG A 30 10.01 -9.61 6.73
CA ARG A 30 8.86 -9.69 5.82
C ARG A 30 8.53 -8.32 5.22
N ALA A 31 8.13 -8.31 3.96
CA ALA A 31 7.58 -7.12 3.32
C ALA A 31 6.14 -6.91 3.78
N GLY A 32 5.78 -5.67 4.12
CA GLY A 32 4.42 -5.29 4.52
C GLY A 32 4.00 -3.99 3.83
N PHE A 33 2.73 -3.92 3.45
CA PHE A 33 2.15 -2.79 2.73
C PHE A 33 0.82 -2.39 3.33
N VAL A 34 0.51 -1.10 3.36
CA VAL A 34 -0.80 -0.55 3.75
C VAL A 34 -1.20 0.50 2.72
N ALA A 35 -2.45 0.45 2.26
CA ALA A 35 -3.02 1.42 1.32
C ALA A 35 -4.20 2.17 1.96
N GLY A 36 -4.34 3.45 1.64
CA GLY A 36 -5.46 4.29 2.06
C GLY A 36 -5.86 5.24 0.94
N PHE A 37 -7.15 5.30 0.63
CA PHE A 37 -7.71 6.12 -0.45
C PHE A 37 -8.72 7.12 0.15
N THR A 38 -8.87 8.27 -0.49
CA THR A 38 -9.98 9.19 -0.20
C THR A 38 -11.32 8.60 -0.67
N SER A 39 -12.42 9.04 -0.05
CA SER A 39 -13.76 8.46 -0.30
C SER A 39 -14.23 8.61 -1.74
N ASP A 40 -13.92 9.73 -2.39
CA ASP A 40 -14.25 10.00 -3.79
C ASP A 40 -13.64 8.95 -4.75
N LEU A 41 -12.43 8.48 -4.46
CA LEU A 41 -11.78 7.44 -5.26
C LEU A 41 -12.43 6.08 -5.05
N VAL A 42 -12.84 5.78 -3.81
CA VAL A 42 -13.57 4.55 -3.51
C VAL A 42 -14.93 4.54 -4.19
N GLU A 43 -15.64 5.68 -4.19
CA GLU A 43 -16.92 5.86 -4.90
C GLU A 43 -16.76 5.72 -6.43
N ARG A 44 -15.60 6.10 -6.97
CA ARG A 44 -15.24 5.87 -8.38
C ARG A 44 -14.83 4.43 -8.70
N GLY A 45 -14.90 3.52 -7.73
CA GLY A 45 -14.65 2.08 -7.91
C GLY A 45 -13.23 1.63 -7.56
N LEU A 46 -12.38 2.49 -6.99
CA LEU A 46 -11.06 2.06 -6.54
C LEU A 46 -11.16 1.23 -5.26
N HIS A 47 -10.47 0.09 -5.27
CA HIS A 47 -10.45 -0.82 -4.13
C HIS A 47 -9.05 -0.96 -3.56
N ALA A 48 -8.82 -0.39 -2.38
CA ALA A 48 -7.53 -0.41 -1.70
C ALA A 48 -7.03 -1.84 -1.43
N GLY A 49 -7.95 -2.77 -1.14
CA GLY A 49 -7.63 -4.18 -0.98
C GLY A 49 -7.10 -4.86 -2.26
N HIS A 50 -7.64 -4.50 -3.43
CA HIS A 50 -7.17 -5.03 -4.71
C HIS A 50 -5.79 -4.48 -5.05
N LEU A 51 -5.60 -3.18 -4.88
CA LEU A 51 -4.33 -2.53 -5.16
C LEU A 51 -3.21 -3.09 -4.27
N VAL A 52 -3.43 -3.18 -2.95
CA VAL A 52 -2.39 -3.69 -2.03
C VAL A 52 -2.09 -5.17 -2.26
N LYS A 53 -3.06 -5.96 -2.74
CA LYS A 53 -2.86 -7.35 -3.14
C LYS A 53 -1.94 -7.45 -4.36
N ALA A 54 -2.16 -6.63 -5.39
CA ALA A 54 -1.30 -6.58 -6.58
C ALA A 54 0.14 -6.18 -6.21
N VAL A 55 0.30 -5.16 -5.34
CA VAL A 55 1.60 -4.76 -4.78
C VAL A 55 2.28 -5.94 -4.05
N ALA A 56 1.54 -6.66 -3.21
CA ALA A 56 2.11 -7.78 -2.46
C ALA A 56 2.52 -8.98 -3.35
N GLN A 57 1.96 -9.15 -4.55
CA GLN A 57 2.39 -10.22 -5.45
C GLN A 57 3.85 -10.04 -5.92
N VAL A 58 4.32 -8.80 -6.05
CA VAL A 58 5.71 -8.49 -6.45
C VAL A 58 6.73 -9.05 -5.46
N VAL A 59 6.39 -9.06 -4.16
CA VAL A 59 7.24 -9.60 -3.08
C VAL A 59 6.96 -11.08 -2.77
N GLY A 60 6.29 -11.81 -3.68
CA GLY A 60 5.91 -13.21 -3.48
C GLY A 60 4.90 -13.41 -2.34
N GLY A 61 4.05 -12.41 -2.12
CA GLY A 61 3.09 -12.31 -1.04
C GLY A 61 1.64 -12.31 -1.50
N GLY A 62 0.73 -12.02 -0.57
CA GLY A 62 -0.69 -11.89 -0.85
C GLY A 62 -1.53 -11.63 0.40
N GLY A 63 -2.83 -11.50 0.18
CA GLY A 63 -3.84 -11.37 1.24
C GLY A 63 -3.89 -10.00 1.91
N GLY A 64 -5.10 -9.61 2.33
CA GLY A 64 -5.34 -8.46 3.20
C GLY A 64 -6.63 -8.60 3.97
N LYS A 65 -6.70 -8.00 5.16
CA LYS A 65 -7.93 -8.01 5.94
C LYS A 65 -9.02 -7.26 5.14
N PRO A 66 -10.23 -7.82 4.96
CA PRO A 66 -11.30 -7.12 4.24
C PRO A 66 -11.61 -5.73 4.82
N THR A 67 -11.36 -5.57 6.12
CA THR A 67 -11.60 -4.34 6.89
C THR A 67 -10.43 -3.35 6.86
N LEU A 68 -9.24 -3.76 6.41
CA LEU A 68 -8.04 -2.92 6.38
C LEU A 68 -7.16 -3.32 5.19
N ALA A 69 -6.96 -2.41 4.23
CA ALA A 69 -6.17 -2.66 3.03
C ALA A 69 -4.66 -2.76 3.36
N GLN A 70 -4.26 -3.92 3.87
CA GLN A 70 -2.90 -4.28 4.21
C GLN A 70 -2.55 -5.60 3.55
N ALA A 71 -1.31 -5.76 3.06
CA ALA A 71 -0.81 -7.03 2.56
C ALA A 71 0.68 -7.20 2.86
N GLY A 72 1.24 -8.35 2.54
CA GLY A 72 2.66 -8.60 2.75
C GLY A 72 3.19 -9.82 2.03
N GLY A 73 4.51 -10.00 2.06
CA GLY A 73 5.19 -11.09 1.39
C GLY A 73 6.59 -11.40 1.94
N LYS A 74 7.27 -12.33 1.28
CA LYS A 74 8.51 -12.94 1.76
C LYS A 74 9.75 -12.19 1.28
N ASP A 75 9.69 -11.58 0.10
CA ASP A 75 10.84 -10.93 -0.51
C ASP A 75 10.92 -9.45 -0.11
N VAL A 76 11.67 -9.17 0.96
CA VAL A 76 11.91 -7.79 1.44
C VAL A 76 12.74 -6.95 0.48
N SER A 77 13.52 -7.57 -0.43
CA SER A 77 14.37 -6.82 -1.35
C SER A 77 13.58 -6.08 -2.43
N LYS A 78 12.37 -6.58 -2.72
CA LYS A 78 11.46 -6.03 -3.74
C LYS A 78 10.44 -5.01 -3.23
N VAL A 79 10.58 -4.53 -1.99
CA VAL A 79 9.64 -3.54 -1.44
C VAL A 79 9.62 -2.25 -2.28
N GLY A 80 10.78 -1.81 -2.77
CA GLY A 80 10.88 -0.66 -3.67
C GLY A 80 10.15 -0.89 -4.99
N ASP A 81 10.47 -2.00 -5.67
CA ASP A 81 9.84 -2.39 -6.94
C ASP A 81 8.31 -2.53 -6.81
N ALA A 82 7.85 -3.09 -5.69
CA ALA A 82 6.42 -3.22 -5.40
C ALA A 82 5.71 -1.87 -5.27
N LEU A 83 6.37 -0.83 -4.74
CA LEU A 83 5.80 0.51 -4.67
C LEU A 83 5.81 1.22 -6.04
N GLN A 84 6.75 0.90 -6.93
CA GLN A 84 6.85 1.52 -8.25
C GLN A 84 5.67 1.18 -9.17
N ILE A 85 4.96 0.07 -8.95
CA ILE A 85 3.80 -0.30 -9.78
C ILE A 85 2.50 0.45 -9.39
N VAL A 86 2.47 1.11 -8.22
CA VAL A 86 1.25 1.75 -7.69
C VAL A 86 0.66 2.80 -8.65
N PRO A 87 1.44 3.74 -9.24
CA PRO A 87 0.87 4.72 -10.16
C PRO A 87 0.19 4.09 -11.38
N GLY A 88 0.76 3.00 -11.92
CA GLY A 88 0.17 2.26 -13.04
C GLY A 88 -1.16 1.63 -12.67
N LEU A 89 -1.22 0.94 -11.51
CA LEU A 89 -2.46 0.34 -11.01
C LEU A 89 -3.56 1.37 -10.79
N VAL A 90 -3.21 2.56 -10.28
CA VAL A 90 -4.17 3.66 -10.08
C VAL A 90 -4.68 4.19 -11.42
N ALA A 91 -3.79 4.40 -12.40
CA ALA A 91 -4.16 4.89 -13.72
C ALA A 91 -5.09 3.92 -14.45
N GLU A 92 -4.83 2.61 -14.39
CA GLU A 92 -5.67 1.56 -15.01
C GLU A 92 -7.09 1.52 -14.45
N HIS A 93 -7.29 1.83 -13.16
CA HIS A 93 -8.60 1.75 -12.51
C HIS A 93 -9.38 3.07 -12.55
N LEU A 94 -8.75 4.18 -12.94
CA LEU A 94 -9.38 5.50 -13.06
C LEU A 94 -9.66 5.93 -14.51
N ALA A 95 -9.25 5.10 -15.49
CA ALA A 95 -9.46 5.32 -16.92
C ALA A 95 -10.92 5.10 -17.35
#